data_AF-A0A9J6C5G9-F1
#
_entry.id   AF-A0A9J6C5G9-F1
#
_cell.length_a   1.000
_cell.length_b   1.000
_cell.length_c   1.000
_cell.angle_alpha   90.00
_cell.angle_beta   90.00
_cell.angle_gamma   90.00
#
_symmetry.space_group_name_H-M   'P 1'
#
loop_
_entity.id
_entity.type
_entity.pdbx_description
1 polymer ?
#
loop_
_entity_poly.entity_id
_entity_poly.type
_entity_poly.pdbx_seq_one_letter_code
_entity_poly.pdbx_strand_id
1 'polypeptide(L)'
;MKFLILVLCVVATSADPHWFMMPADEVELVQNTWNQVKTKEVDILYAIFKAYPDIQARFPMFAGKSLDTVKGTSAFALHASRIVNFFSQYISLLGSEGSQPAIKTMLN
;
A
#
# COMPACT_ATOMS: atom_id res chain seq x y z
N MET A 1 1.45 13.91 -8.95
CA MET A 1 1.93 13.18 -10.16
C MET A 1 2.94 12.06 -9.88
N LYS A 2 3.40 11.85 -8.63
CA LYS A 2 4.41 10.83 -8.29
C LYS A 2 3.84 9.51 -7.73
N PHE A 3 2.58 9.47 -7.30
CA PHE A 3 1.90 8.24 -6.82
C PHE A 3 1.13 7.49 -7.89
N LEU A 4 0.74 8.20 -8.95
CA LEU A 4 0.41 7.53 -10.19
C LEU A 4 1.60 6.69 -10.67
N ILE A 5 2.85 7.03 -10.31
CA ILE A 5 4.03 6.26 -10.69
C ILE A 5 4.13 4.97 -9.88
N LEU A 6 3.79 4.92 -8.58
CA LEU A 6 3.90 3.67 -7.82
C LEU A 6 2.78 2.69 -8.19
N VAL A 7 1.55 3.19 -8.40
CA VAL A 7 0.45 2.38 -8.95
C VAL A 7 0.69 2.05 -10.44
N LEU A 8 1.23 2.96 -11.27
CA LEU A 8 1.64 2.63 -12.65
C LEU A 8 2.77 1.61 -12.68
N CYS A 9 3.77 1.69 -11.81
CA CYS A 9 4.90 0.76 -11.80
C CYS A 9 4.39 -0.65 -11.50
N VAL A 10 3.47 -0.78 -10.53
CA VAL A 10 2.86 -2.07 -10.16
C VAL A 10 1.93 -2.60 -11.27
N VAL A 11 1.13 -1.74 -11.91
CA VAL A 11 0.23 -2.13 -13.00
C VAL A 11 0.99 -2.45 -14.30
N ALA A 12 2.02 -1.67 -14.65
CA ALA A 12 2.87 -1.91 -15.81
C ALA A 12 3.65 -3.24 -15.69
N THR A 13 4.12 -3.60 -14.49
CA THR A 13 4.76 -4.91 -14.25
C THR A 13 3.78 -6.09 -14.35
N SER A 14 2.50 -5.90 -14.00
CA SER A 14 1.49 -6.98 -14.05
C SER A 14 0.96 -7.30 -15.47
N ALA A 15 1.25 -6.42 -16.43
CA ALA A 15 0.93 -6.60 -17.85
C ALA A 15 2.12 -7.16 -18.65
N ASP A 16 3.32 -7.19 -18.08
CA ASP A 16 4.51 -7.77 -18.70
C ASP A 16 4.46 -9.31 -18.63
N PRO A 17 4.57 -10.05 -19.75
CA PRO A 17 4.75 -11.50 -19.73
C PRO A 17 6.02 -11.95 -18.99
N HIS A 18 6.96 -11.04 -18.72
CA HIS A 18 8.18 -11.24 -17.95
C HIS A 18 8.08 -10.69 -16.53
N TRP A 19 6.98 -11.00 -15.82
CA TRP A 19 6.93 -10.80 -14.38
C TRP A 19 7.98 -11.68 -13.69
N PHE A 20 9.19 -11.13 -13.52
CA PHE A 20 10.22 -11.75 -12.71
C PHE A 20 9.81 -11.67 -11.25
N MET A 21 9.66 -12.83 -10.61
CA MET A 21 9.53 -12.90 -9.17
C MET A 21 10.79 -12.28 -8.55
N MET A 22 10.60 -11.44 -7.53
CA MET A 22 11.72 -10.91 -6.75
C MET A 22 12.57 -12.07 -6.21
N PRO A 23 13.92 -11.92 -6.15
CA PRO A 23 14.80 -12.87 -5.48
C PRO A 23 14.34 -13.17 -4.04
N ALA A 24 14.57 -14.40 -3.57
CA ALA A 24 14.06 -14.85 -2.28
C ALA A 24 14.60 -14.03 -1.10
N ASP A 25 15.85 -13.59 -1.17
CA ASP A 25 16.50 -12.72 -0.19
C ASP A 25 15.88 -11.30 -0.17
N GLU A 26 15.50 -10.76 -1.33
CA GLU A 26 14.77 -9.49 -1.40
C GLU A 26 13.35 -9.61 -0.85
N VAL A 27 12.66 -10.73 -1.13
CA VAL A 27 11.33 -11.02 -0.58
C VAL A 27 11.40 -11.08 0.95
N GLU A 28 12.36 -11.83 1.49
CA GLU A 28 12.56 -11.94 2.93
C GLU A 28 12.85 -10.58 3.57
N LEU A 29 13.68 -9.74 2.95
CA LEU A 29 13.98 -8.40 3.41
C LEU A 29 12.71 -7.53 3.49
N VAL A 30 11.87 -7.56 2.45
CA VAL A 30 10.61 -6.80 2.43
C VAL A 30 9.65 -7.30 3.51
N GLN A 31 9.47 -8.61 3.64
CA GLN A 31 8.59 -9.21 4.64
C GLN A 31 9.04 -8.87 6.07
N ASN A 32 10.34 -9.01 6.36
CA ASN A 32 10.92 -8.69 7.66
C ASN A 32 10.78 -7.21 8.00
N THR A 33 11.04 -6.31 7.04
CA THR A 33 10.88 -4.87 7.24
C THR A 33 9.41 -4.51 7.46
N TRP A 34 8.50 -5.10 6.67
CA TRP A 34 7.07 -4.85 6.80
C TRP A 34 6.51 -5.29 8.15
N ASN A 35 6.97 -6.44 8.67
CA ASN A 35 6.56 -6.94 9.99
C ASN A 35 6.86 -5.97 11.14
N GLN A 36 7.85 -5.09 10.99
CA GLN A 36 8.20 -4.08 12.01
C GLN A 36 7.26 -2.86 12.01
N VAL A 37 6.53 -2.62 10.91
CA VAL A 37 5.77 -1.38 10.71
C VAL A 37 4.29 -1.58 10.44
N LYS A 38 3.85 -2.78 10.02
CA LYS A 38 2.47 -3.04 9.59
C LYS A 38 1.39 -2.78 10.65
N THR A 39 1.73 -2.71 11.93
CA THR A 39 0.80 -2.37 13.03
C THR A 39 0.75 -0.87 13.34
N LYS A 40 1.34 -0.04 12.47
CA LYS A 40 1.36 1.43 12.59
C LYS A 40 0.49 2.07 11.52
N GLU A 41 -0.69 1.51 11.27
CA GLU A 41 -1.51 1.83 10.11
C GLU A 41 -1.86 3.32 10.04
N VAL A 42 -2.29 3.88 11.16
CA VAL A 42 -2.62 5.31 11.29
C VAL A 42 -1.42 6.19 10.97
N ASP A 43 -0.23 5.84 11.47
CA ASP A 43 0.97 6.63 11.24
C ASP A 43 1.47 6.53 9.80
N ILE A 44 1.35 5.34 9.17
CA ILE A 44 1.65 5.14 7.75
C ILE A 44 0.76 6.03 6.88
N LEU A 45 -0.57 5.97 7.07
CA LEU A 45 -1.50 6.79 6.29
C LEU A 45 -1.30 8.28 6.56
N TYR A 46 -1.09 8.67 7.82
CA TYR A 46 -0.80 10.05 8.20
C TYR A 46 0.46 10.56 7.52
N ALA A 47 1.55 9.77 7.49
CA ALA A 47 2.79 10.16 6.81
C ALA A 47 2.57 10.40 5.31
N ILE A 48 1.77 9.55 4.65
CA ILE A 48 1.43 9.69 3.23
C ILE A 48 0.60 10.96 3.00
N PHE A 49 -0.48 11.18 3.73
CA PHE A 49 -1.32 12.37 3.55
C PHE A 49 -0.58 13.66 3.90
N LYS A 50 0.34 13.62 4.87
CA LYS A 50 1.20 14.76 5.23
C LYS A 50 2.17 15.10 4.11
N ALA A 51 2.80 14.10 3.51
CA ALA A 51 3.73 14.29 2.41
C ALA A 51 3.01 14.64 1.09
N TYR A 52 1.77 14.18 0.91
CA TYR A 52 0.99 14.30 -0.32
C TYR A 52 -0.47 14.66 -0.05
N PRO A 53 -0.76 15.95 0.26
CA PRO A 53 -2.12 16.40 0.56
C PRO A 53 -3.11 16.23 -0.61
N ASP A 54 -2.61 16.17 -1.84
CA ASP A 54 -3.42 15.87 -3.03
C ASP A 54 -4.01 14.47 -3.01
N ILE A 55 -3.37 13.52 -2.32
CA ILE A 55 -3.93 12.18 -2.08
C ILE A 55 -5.08 12.28 -1.10
N GLN A 56 -4.90 12.97 0.04
CA GLN A 56 -5.98 13.18 1.02
C GLN A 56 -7.22 13.79 0.38
N ALA A 57 -7.03 14.79 -0.50
CA ALA A 57 -8.11 15.50 -1.18
C ALA A 57 -8.96 14.59 -2.10
N ARG A 58 -8.46 13.43 -2.52
CA ARG A 58 -9.20 12.46 -3.32
C ARG A 58 -10.19 11.63 -2.52
N PHE A 59 -10.13 11.67 -1.19
CA PHE A 59 -11.04 10.95 -0.31
C PHE A 59 -12.07 11.94 0.28
N PRO A 60 -13.34 11.92 -0.18
CA PRO A 60 -14.35 12.88 0.29
C PRO A 60 -14.52 12.93 1.81
N MET A 61 -14.29 11.80 2.49
CA MET A 61 -14.34 11.69 3.94
C MET A 61 -13.29 12.56 4.67
N PHE A 62 -12.14 12.83 4.03
CA PHE A 62 -10.99 13.55 4.60
C PHE A 62 -10.67 14.86 3.87
N ALA A 63 -11.23 15.08 2.68
CA ALA A 63 -11.01 16.27 1.86
C ALA A 63 -11.39 17.55 2.62
N GLY A 64 -10.54 18.57 2.54
CA GLY A 64 -10.74 19.87 3.20
C GLY A 64 -10.61 19.86 4.73
N LYS A 65 -10.39 18.71 5.36
CA LYS A 65 -10.18 18.60 6.81
C LYS A 65 -8.70 18.70 7.16
N SER A 66 -8.38 19.28 8.31
CA SER A 66 -7.02 19.24 8.85
C SER A 66 -6.61 17.78 9.12
N LEU A 67 -5.40 17.42 8.68
CA LEU A 67 -4.86 16.07 8.85
C LEU A 67 -4.73 15.70 10.34
N ASP A 68 -4.28 16.65 11.17
CA ASP A 68 -4.15 16.44 12.62
C ASP A 68 -5.50 16.21 13.28
N THR A 69 -6.56 16.85 12.77
CA THR A 69 -7.92 16.65 13.26
C THR A 69 -8.47 15.27 12.88
N VAL A 70 -8.19 14.78 11.66
CA VAL A 70 -8.71 13.47 11.23
C VAL A 70 -7.91 12.29 11.77
N LYS A 71 -6.62 12.47 12.10
CA LYS A 71 -5.72 11.38 12.57
C LYS A 71 -6.32 10.57 13.73
N GLY A 72 -6.94 11.25 14.70
CA GLY A 72 -7.53 10.63 15.89
C GLY A 72 -8.93 10.03 15.70
N THR A 73 -9.49 10.08 14.49
CA THR A 73 -10.86 9.63 14.23
C THR A 73 -10.91 8.13 13.90
N SER A 74 -11.98 7.46 14.32
CA SER A 74 -12.24 6.05 13.97
C SER A 74 -12.33 5.83 12.46
N ALA A 75 -12.86 6.81 11.73
CA ALA A 75 -12.94 6.79 10.28
C ALA A 75 -11.55 6.74 9.61
N PHE A 76 -10.60 7.51 10.12
CA PHE A 76 -9.21 7.51 9.63
C PHE A 76 -8.51 6.20 9.96
N ALA A 77 -8.64 5.71 11.19
CA ALA A 77 -8.09 4.42 11.60
C ALA A 77 -8.64 3.26 10.74
N LEU A 78 -9.95 3.22 10.52
CA LEU A 78 -10.58 2.20 9.66
C LEU A 78 -10.05 2.24 8.23
N HIS A 79 -9.88 3.44 7.65
CA HIS A 79 -9.36 3.57 6.30
C HIS A 79 -7.89 3.15 6.21
N ALA A 80 -7.08 3.55 7.21
CA ALA A 80 -5.69 3.15 7.33
C ALA A 80 -5.54 1.63 7.41
N SER A 81 -6.32 0.96 8.28
CA SER A 81 -6.30 -0.51 8.40
C SER A 81 -6.66 -1.21 7.08
N ARG A 82 -7.63 -0.69 6.32
CA ARG A 82 -7.97 -1.27 5.00
C ARG A 82 -6.80 -1.22 4.02
N ILE A 83 -6.12 -0.08 3.95
CA ILE A 83 -4.95 0.11 3.06
C ILE A 83 -3.81 -0.80 3.50
N VAL A 84 -3.46 -0.81 4.78
CA VAL A 84 -2.33 -1.61 5.27
C VAL A 84 -2.61 -3.11 5.22
N ASN A 85 -3.87 -3.54 5.40
CA ASN A 85 -4.25 -4.94 5.20
C ASN A 85 -4.12 -5.37 3.73
N PHE A 86 -4.45 -4.49 2.78
CA PHE A 86 -4.22 -4.77 1.36
C PHE A 86 -2.73 -4.98 1.06
N PHE A 87 -1.87 -4.06 1.53
CA PHE A 87 -0.42 -4.20 1.36
C PHE A 87 0.13 -5.44 2.10
N SER A 88 -0.42 -5.79 3.25
CA SER A 88 -0.02 -6.99 3.98
C SER A 88 -0.35 -8.27 3.21
N GLN A 89 -1.53 -8.33 2.57
CA GLN A 89 -1.89 -9.45 1.70
C GLN A 89 -0.95 -9.53 0.49
N TYR A 90 -0.67 -8.40 -0.16
CA TYR A 90 0.32 -8.33 -1.24
C TYR A 90 1.70 -8.86 -0.84
N ILE A 91 2.25 -8.34 0.25
CA ILE A 91 3.58 -8.71 0.72
C ILE A 91 3.63 -10.19 1.13
N SER A 92 2.52 -10.75 1.64
CA SER A 92 2.43 -12.18 1.98
C SER A 92 2.47 -13.11 0.77
N LEU A 93 2.05 -12.63 -0.40
CA LEU A 93 2.06 -13.42 -1.65
C LEU A 93 3.41 -13.39 -2.36
N LEU A 94 4.30 -12.45 -2.00
CA LEU A 94 5.64 -12.37 -2.59
C LEU A 94 6.44 -13.65 -2.31
N GLY A 95 7.19 -14.11 -3.31
CA GLY A 95 8.03 -15.32 -3.22
C GLY A 95 7.28 -16.65 -3.15
N SER A 96 5.94 -16.64 -3.13
CA SER A 96 5.14 -17.86 -3.19
C SER A 96 5.00 -18.34 -4.63
N GLU A 97 5.37 -19.59 -4.89
CA GLU A 97 5.24 -20.18 -6.22
C GLU A 97 3.76 -20.18 -6.68
N GLY A 98 3.52 -19.71 -7.91
CA GLY A 98 2.16 -19.65 -8.47
C GLY A 98 1.26 -18.55 -7.89
N SER A 99 1.78 -17.62 -7.08
CA SER A 99 0.98 -16.51 -6.53
C SER A 99 0.72 -15.38 -7.53
N GLN A 100 1.41 -15.34 -8.67
CA GLN A 100 1.29 -14.26 -9.67
C GLN A 100 -0.16 -13.99 -10.10
N PRO A 101 -1.01 -14.99 -10.39
CA PRO A 101 -2.40 -14.75 -10.75
C PRO A 101 -3.20 -14.08 -9.62
N ALA A 102 -2.97 -14.49 -8.37
CA ALA A 102 -3.64 -13.90 -7.21
C ALA A 102 -3.22 -12.44 -7.00
N ILE A 103 -1.91 -12.16 -7.13
CA ILE A 103 -1.40 -10.80 -7.07
C ILE A 103 -2.01 -9.96 -8.20
N LYS A 104 -2.06 -10.48 -9.43
CA LYS A 104 -2.66 -9.78 -10.57
C LYS A 104 -4.14 -9.46 -10.34
N THR A 105 -4.93 -10.39 -9.83
CA THR A 105 -6.35 -10.15 -9.50
C THR A 105 -6.51 -9.08 -8.44
N MET A 106 -5.61 -8.99 -7.47
CA MET A 106 -5.69 -8.02 -6.39
C MET A 106 -5.29 -6.60 -6.82
N LEU A 107 -4.48 -6.46 -7.88
CA LEU A 107 -4.00 -5.17 -8.39
C LEU A 107 -4.92 -4.53 -9.45
N ASN A 108 -5.84 -5.30 -10.03
CA ASN A 108 -6.83 -4.85 -11.02
C ASN A 108 -8.15 -4.44 -10.37
#